data_AF-A0A1X2GW00-F1
#
_entry.id   AF-A0A1X2GW00-F1
#
_cell.length_a   1.000
_cell.length_b   1.000
_cell.length_c   1.000
_cell.angle_alpha   90.00
_cell.angle_beta   90.00
_cell.angle_gamma   90.00
#
_symmetry.space_group_name_H-M   'P 1'
#
loop_
_entity.id
_entity.type
_entity.pdbx_description
1 polymer ?
#
loop_
_entity_poly.entity_id
_entity_poly.type
_entity_poly.pdbx_seq_one_letter_code
_entity_poly.pdbx_strand_id
1 'polypeptide(L)' 'KAEKRAEHNAIERARREGLNSRFQQLAHLLPNLHNDTRPSKGTIIERTLAFVKEALQKEEKYRYEIKELRHTNRQLLKQL' A
#
# COMPACT_ATOMS: atom_id res chain seq x y z
N LYS A 1 34.61 -23.17 14.77
CA LYS A 1 33.15 -23.37 15.07
C LYS A 1 32.46 -22.07 15.49
N ALA A 2 33.08 -21.21 16.32
CA ALA A 2 32.51 -19.91 16.71
C ALA A 2 32.42 -18.92 15.53
N GLU A 3 33.45 -18.84 14.68
CA GLU A 3 33.47 -17.94 13.50
C GLU A 3 32.31 -18.19 12.53
N LYS A 4 32.07 -19.45 12.16
CA LYS A 4 30.91 -19.82 11.31
C LYS A 4 29.55 -19.40 11.89
N ARG A 5 29.42 -19.41 13.23
CA ARG A 5 28.20 -18.94 13.91
C ARG A 5 28.10 -17.41 13.88
N ALA A 6 29.22 -16.71 14.07
CA ALA A 6 29.29 -15.26 14.00
C ALA A 6 28.92 -14.75 12.60
N GLU A 7 29.46 -15.39 11.56
CA GLU A 7 29.16 -15.11 10.15
C GLU A 7 27.68 -15.33 9.85
N HIS A 8 27.12 -16.48 10.22
CA HIS A 8 25.69 -16.76 10.06
C HIS A 8 24.80 -15.72 10.76
N ASN A 9 25.15 -15.32 11.99
CA ASN A 9 24.42 -14.30 12.73
C ASN A 9 24.50 -12.91 12.06
N ALA A 10 25.63 -12.58 11.43
CA ALA A 10 25.78 -11.35 10.67
C ALA A 10 24.89 -11.34 9.43
N ILE A 11 24.86 -12.43 8.68
CA ILE A 11 24.01 -12.60 7.50
C ILE A 11 22.52 -12.46 7.87
N GLU A 12 22.07 -13.15 8.91
CA GLU A 12 20.66 -13.09 9.33
C GLU A 12 20.29 -11.72 9.92
N ARG A 13 21.22 -11.00 10.53
CA ARG A 13 20.99 -9.62 10.96
C ARG A 13 20.75 -8.71 9.74
N ALA A 14 21.64 -8.76 8.74
CA ALA A 14 21.50 -7.98 7.52
C ALA A 14 20.19 -8.30 6.77
N ARG A 15 19.81 -9.59 6.72
CA ARG A 15 18.51 -10.02 6.15
C ARG A 15 17.33 -9.38 6.87
N ARG A 16 17.32 -9.41 8.20
CA ARG A 16 16.25 -8.83 9.03
C ARG A 16 16.19 -7.32 8.93
N GLU A 17 17.33 -6.65 8.86
CA GLU A 17 17.40 -5.19 8.62
C GLU A 17 16.81 -4.82 7.27
N GLY A 18 17.16 -5.54 6.21
CA GLY A 18 16.56 -5.35 4.88
C GLY A 18 15.04 -5.55 4.87
N LEU A 19 14.54 -6.58 5.56
CA LEU A 19 13.10 -6.80 5.68
C LEU A 19 12.41 -5.69 6.48
N ASN A 20 13.00 -5.26 7.60
CA ASN A 20 12.45 -4.19 8.43
C ASN A 20 12.38 -2.86 7.66
N SER A 21 13.40 -2.54 6.84
CA SER A 21 13.39 -1.36 5.98
C SER A 21 12.21 -1.38 5.01
N ARG A 22 11.88 -2.54 4.41
CA ARG A 22 10.70 -2.68 3.53
C ARG A 22 9.38 -2.47 4.28
N PHE A 23 9.26 -2.98 5.51
CA PHE A 23 8.09 -2.69 6.35
C PHE A 23 7.94 -1.20 6.65
N GLN A 24 9.04 -0.53 6.98
CA GLN A 24 9.03 0.91 7.23
C GLN A 24 8.64 1.67 5.97
N GLN A 25 9.24 1.38 4.81
CA GLN A 25 8.87 2.02 3.54
C GLN A 25 7.38 1.85 3.23
N LEU A 26 6.84 0.64 3.42
CA LEU A 26 5.41 0.37 3.24
C LEU A 26 4.56 1.22 4.19
N ALA A 27 4.93 1.32 5.46
CA ALA A 27 4.21 2.16 6.43
C ALA A 27 4.18 3.64 6.03
N HIS A 28 5.29 4.18 5.52
CA HIS A 28 5.37 5.58 5.07
C HIS A 28 4.54 5.87 3.82
N LEU A 29 4.29 4.87 2.97
CA LEU A 29 3.49 5.03 1.76
C LEU A 29 1.98 4.98 2.01
N LEU A 30 1.55 4.52 3.19
CA LEU A 30 0.15 4.26 3.51
C LEU A 30 -0.49 5.47 4.18
N PRO A 31 -1.43 6.19 3.52
CA PRO A 31 -2.06 7.37 4.08
C PRO A 31 -2.86 7.07 5.36
N ASN A 32 -3.39 5.85 5.47
CA ASN A 32 -4.14 5.38 6.63
C ASN A 32 -3.25 4.98 7.83
N LEU A 33 -1.93 5.17 7.74
CA LEU A 33 -0.95 4.95 8.81
C LEU A 33 -0.24 6.24 9.27
N HIS A 34 -0.48 7.40 8.65
CA HIS A 34 0.26 8.64 8.97
C HIS A 34 0.18 9.09 10.44
N ASN A 35 -0.91 8.74 11.13
CA ASN A 35 -1.10 9.08 12.54
C ASN A 35 -0.53 8.02 13.50
N ASP A 36 -0.13 6.85 12.99
CA ASP A 36 0.46 5.79 13.79
C ASP A 36 1.97 6.00 13.89
N THR A 37 2.45 6.39 15.07
CA THR A 37 3.88 6.71 15.28
C THR A 37 4.78 5.47 15.30
N ARG A 38 4.25 4.29 15.67
CA ARG A 38 4.97 3.01 15.74
C ARG A 38 4.06 1.83 15.40
N PRO A 39 3.56 1.71 14.16
CA PRO A 39 2.67 0.61 13.79
C PRO A 39 3.43 -0.72 13.85
N SER A 40 2.76 -1.75 14.38
CA SER A 40 3.32 -3.10 14.39
C SER A 40 3.40 -3.67 12.96
N LYS A 41 4.24 -4.68 12.73
CA LYS A 41 4.29 -5.36 11.41
C LYS A 41 2.93 -5.91 10.97
N GLY A 42 2.16 -6.46 11.92
CA GLY A 42 0.80 -6.94 11.67
C GLY A 42 -0.13 -5.79 11.25
N THR A 43 -0.09 -4.68 11.98
CA THR A 43 -0.85 -3.46 11.68
C THR A 43 -0.50 -2.91 10.29
N ILE A 44 0.79 -2.89 9.92
CA ILE A 44 1.22 -2.45 8.59
C ILE A 44 0.57 -3.30 7.51
N ILE A 45 0.60 -4.63 7.64
CA ILE A 45 0.00 -5.56 6.67
C ILE A 45 -1.52 -5.37 6.61
N GLU A 46 -2.19 -5.33 7.75
CA GLU A 46 -3.65 -5.19 7.82
C GLU A 46 -4.12 -3.88 7.17
N ARG A 47 -3.46 -2.76 7.49
CA ARG A 47 -3.76 -1.45 6.91
C ARG A 47 -3.43 -1.39 5.41
N THR A 48 -2.40 -2.11 4.97
CA THR A 48 -2.10 -2.27 3.54
C THR A 48 -3.26 -2.94 2.82
N LEU A 49 -3.77 -4.06 3.35
CA LEU A 49 -4.88 -4.80 2.76
C LEU A 49 -6.15 -3.95 2.71
N ALA A 50 -6.46 -3.22 3.80
CA ALA A 50 -7.57 -2.30 3.85
C ALA A 50 -7.43 -1.18 2.79
N PHE A 51 -6.25 -0.56 2.69
CA PHE A 51 -5.98 0.50 1.72
C PHE A 51 -6.14 0.01 0.27
N VAL A 52 -5.58 -1.15 -0.07
CA VAL A 52 -5.69 -1.72 -1.43
C VAL A 52 -7.16 -2.01 -1.77
N LYS A 53 -7.91 -2.61 -0.83
CA LYS A 53 -9.34 -2.88 -1.03
C LYS A 53 -10.14 -1.60 -1.29
N GLU A 54 -9.92 -0.56 -0.48
CA GLU A 54 -10.57 0.73 -0.67
C GLU A 54 -10.17 1.41 -1.98
N ALA A 55 -8.89 1.33 -2.36
CA ALA A 55 -8.40 1.90 -3.60
C ALA A 55 -9.06 1.27 -4.83
N LEU A 56 -9.18 -0.06 -4.86
CA LEU A 56 -9.86 -0.79 -5.93
C LEU A 56 -11.35 -0.42 -6.03
N GLN A 57 -12.04 -0.31 -4.89
CA GLN A 57 -13.45 0.10 -4.85
C GLN A 57 -13.64 1.55 -5.35
N LYS A 58 -12.74 2.47 -4.94
CA LYS A 58 -12.75 3.86 -5.41
C LYS A 58 -12.50 3.94 -6.91
N GLU A 59 -11.52 3.19 -7.42
CA GLU A 59 -11.21 3.14 -8.85
C GLU A 59 -12.42 2.69 -9.68
N GLU A 60 -13.11 1.62 -9.24
CA GLU A 60 -14.31 1.13 -9.90
C GLU A 60 -15.42 2.20 -9.92
N LYS A 61 -15.66 2.85 -8.78
CA LYS A 61 -16.64 3.94 -8.68
C LYS A 61 -16.31 5.09 -9.63
N TYR A 62 -15.07 5.56 -9.64
CA TYR A 62 -14.65 6.65 -10.52
C TYR A 62 -14.74 6.28 -11.99
N ARG A 63 -14.40 5.04 -12.34
CA ARG A 63 -14.54 4.52 -13.71
C ARG A 63 -16.01 4.53 -14.16
N TYR A 64 -16.93 4.13 -13.29
CA TYR A 64 -18.36 4.20 -13.57
C TYR A 64 -18.83 5.65 -13.75
N GLU A 65 -18.47 6.54 -12.83
CA GLU A 65 -18.84 7.96 -12.89
C GLU A 65 -18.32 8.65 -14.15
N ILE A 66 -17.06 8.39 -14.56
CA ILE A 66 -16.50 8.89 -15.82
C ILE A 66 -17.31 8.38 -17.02
N LYS A 67 -17.76 7.13 -17.01
CA LYS A 67 -18.55 6.55 -18.11
C LYS A 67 -19.91 7.23 -18.22
N GLU A 68 -20.59 7.44 -17.10
CA GLU A 68 -21.90 8.12 -17.04
C GLU A 68 -21.77 9.59 -17.45
N LEU A 69 -20.78 10.32 -16.92
CA LEU A 69 -20.52 11.71 -17.31
C LEU A 69 -20.25 11.84 -18.82
N ARG A 70 -19.47 10.92 -19.38
CA ARG A 70 -19.24 10.86 -20.84
C ARG A 70 -20.51 10.54 -21.62
N HIS A 71 -21.39 9.69 -21.09
CA HIS A 71 -22.69 9.40 -21.73
C HIS A 71 -23.57 10.65 -21.73
N THR A 72 -23.79 11.27 -20.57
CA THR A 72 -24.62 12.47 -20.44
C THR A 72 -24.09 13.61 -21.30
N ASN A 73 -22.78 13.85 -21.29
CA ASN A 73 -22.17 14.90 -22.12
C ASN A 73 -22.44 14.66 -23.61
N ARG A 74 -22.32 13.42 -24.10
CA ARG A 74 -22.69 13.08 -25.49
C ARG A 74 -24.16 13.33 -25.80
N GLN A 75 -25.07 13.10 -24.85
CA GLN A 75 -26.50 13.36 -25.07
C GLN A 75 -26.78 14.86 -25.13
N LEU A 76 -26.20 15.64 -24.21
CA LEU A 76 -26.34 17.11 -24.20
C LEU A 76 -25.78 17.75 -25.46
N LEU A 77 -24.61 17.28 -25.95
CA LEU A 77 -24.03 17.77 -27.20
C LEU A 77 -24.89 17.48 -28.45
N LYS A 78 -25.76 16.47 -28.41
CA LYS A 78 -26.72 16.21 -29.51
C LYS A 78 -27.94 17.12 -29.48
N GLN A 79 -28.17 17.83 -28.38
CA GLN A 79 -29.32 18.74 -28.19
C GLN A 79 -28.98 20.19 -28.55
N LEU A 80 -27.72 20.47 -28.86
CA LEU A 80 -27.21 21.75 -29.37
C LEU A 80 -27.07 21.70 -30.90
#